data_AF-A0AAW0L4Z5-F1
#
_entry.id   AF-A0AAW0L4Z5-F1
#
_cell.length_a   1.000
_cell.length_b   1.000
_cell.length_c   1.000
_cell.angle_alpha   90.00
_cell.angle_beta   90.00
_cell.angle_gamma   90.00
#
_symmetry.space_group_name_H-M   'P 1'
#
loop_
_entity.id
_entity.type
_entity.pdbx_description
1 polymer ?
#
loop_
_entity_poly.entity_id
_entity_poly.type
_entity_poly.pdbx_seq_one_letter_code
_entity_poly.pdbx_strand_id
1 'polypeptide(L)'
;MPFGLGRRSCPGAGLAQRTVSLTLGSLIQCFEWEKLGEKAIDMAESDGTTMPKAIALEANFKVRPVMNKVLSKFVDNARLELKNQIGQEKLIDKLDVSKLHYL
;
A
#
# COMPACT_ATOMS: atom_id res chain seq x y z
N MET A 1 2.22 -7.80 -24.46
CA MET A 1 1.11 -6.85 -24.18
C MET A 1 0.48 -7.20 -22.84
N PRO A 2 0.69 -6.40 -21.77
CA PRO A 2 0.28 -6.75 -20.40
C PRO A 2 -1.25 -6.82 -20.20
N PHE A 3 -2.03 -6.20 -21.10
CA PHE A 3 -3.49 -6.18 -21.04
C PHE A 3 -4.17 -6.90 -22.22
N GLY A 4 -3.44 -7.74 -22.95
CA GLY A 4 -3.94 -8.43 -24.14
C GLY A 4 -4.20 -7.50 -25.34
N LEU A 5 -4.81 -8.04 -26.40
CA LEU A 5 -5.16 -7.33 -27.63
C LEU A 5 -6.42 -7.97 -28.26
N GLY A 6 -7.17 -7.18 -29.04
CA GLY A 6 -8.34 -7.67 -29.81
C GLY A 6 -9.52 -8.04 -28.90
N ARG A 7 -10.25 -9.11 -29.26
CA ARG A 7 -11.46 -9.55 -28.54
C ARG A 7 -11.23 -10.05 -27.10
N ARG A 8 -9.98 -10.33 -26.74
CA ARG A 8 -9.57 -10.76 -25.39
C ARG A 8 -8.78 -9.67 -24.65
N SER A 9 -8.87 -8.41 -25.10
CA SER A 9 -8.26 -7.30 -24.37
C SER A 9 -8.94 -7.12 -23.02
N CYS A 10 -8.17 -6.70 -22.03
CA CYS A 10 -8.70 -6.39 -20.70
C CYS A 10 -9.60 -5.13 -20.81
N PRO A 11 -10.91 -5.21 -20.51
CA PRO A 11 -11.77 -4.03 -20.55
C PRO A 11 -11.37 -2.99 -19.50
N GLY A 12 -10.67 -3.41 -18.45
CA GLY A 12 -10.12 -2.53 -17.40
C GLY A 12 -8.78 -1.88 -17.73
N ALA A 13 -8.20 -2.11 -18.91
CA ALA A 13 -6.86 -1.62 -19.24
C ALA A 13 -6.73 -0.10 -19.08
N GLY A 14 -7.70 0.67 -19.58
CA GLY A 14 -7.69 2.13 -19.47
C GLY A 14 -7.81 2.63 -18.03
N LEU A 15 -8.61 1.94 -17.20
CA LEU A 15 -8.73 2.25 -15.77
C LEU A 15 -7.42 1.95 -15.04
N ALA A 16 -6.86 0.75 -15.24
CA ALA A 16 -5.60 0.35 -14.62
C ALA A 16 -4.47 1.34 -14.93
N GLN A 17 -4.34 1.77 -16.20
CA GLN A 17 -3.33 2.76 -16.60
C GLN A 17 -3.50 4.10 -15.88
N ARG A 18 -4.74 4.61 -15.79
CA ARG A 18 -5.03 5.87 -15.08
C ARG A 18 -4.73 5.75 -13.60
N THR A 19 -5.20 4.67 -12.96
CA THR A 19 -4.97 4.44 -11.54
C THR A 19 -3.49 4.33 -11.24
N VAL A 20 -2.75 3.48 -11.95
CA VAL A 20 -1.29 3.30 -11.73
C VAL A 20 -0.53 4.60 -11.99
N SER A 21 -0.88 5.35 -13.04
CA SER A 21 -0.20 6.62 -13.35
C SER A 21 -0.47 7.68 -12.29
N LEU A 22 -1.72 7.80 -11.82
CA LEU A 22 -2.09 8.75 -10.79
C LEU A 22 -1.50 8.40 -9.43
N THR A 23 -1.50 7.12 -9.05
CA THR A 23 -0.91 6.67 -7.79
C THR A 23 0.61 6.89 -7.82
N LEU A 24 1.28 6.44 -8.88
CA LEU A 24 2.72 6.62 -9.02
C LEU A 24 3.12 8.10 -9.06
N GLY A 25 2.40 8.92 -9.83
CA GLY A 25 2.63 10.36 -9.91
C GLY A 25 2.46 11.03 -8.54
N SER A 26 1.43 10.67 -7.80
CA SER A 26 1.20 11.15 -6.43
C SER A 26 2.33 10.74 -5.49
N LEU A 27 2.80 9.48 -5.56
CA LEU A 27 3.89 8.99 -4.72
C LEU A 27 5.22 9.74 -4.99
N ILE A 28 5.51 10.06 -6.25
CA ILE A 28 6.72 10.79 -6.65
C ILE A 28 6.62 12.28 -6.24
N GLN A 29 5.44 12.88 -6.42
CA GLN A 29 5.23 14.31 -6.12
C GLN A 29 5.11 14.60 -4.63
N CYS A 30 4.62 13.65 -3.83
CA CYS A 30 4.40 13.85 -2.40
C CYS A 30 5.61 13.46 -1.55
N PHE A 31 6.42 12.52 -2.01
CA PHE A 31 7.46 11.90 -1.19
C PHE A 31 8.83 11.88 -1.86
N GLU A 32 9.86 11.99 -1.04
CA GLU A 32 11.24 11.66 -1.36
C GLU A 32 11.53 10.25 -0.87
N TRP A 33 12.01 9.39 -1.75
CA TRP A 33 12.22 7.97 -1.49
C TRP A 33 13.69 7.69 -1.24
N GLU A 34 13.97 6.90 -0.22
CA GLU A 34 15.30 6.49 0.17
C GLU A 34 15.32 4.98 0.35
N LYS A 35 16.35 4.34 -0.22
CA LYS A 35 16.52 2.90 -0.12
C LYS A 35 16.97 2.53 1.30
N LEU A 36 16.43 1.44 1.82
CA LEU A 36 16.90 0.89 3.09
C LEU A 36 18.18 0.07 2.87
N GLY A 37 19.28 0.55 3.45
CA GLY A 37 20.58 -0.09 3.37
C GLY A 37 21.27 0.01 2.00
N GLU A 38 22.49 -0.52 1.94
CA GLU A 38 23.36 -0.35 0.77
C GLU A 38 23.23 -1.49 -0.25
N LYS A 39 22.82 -2.69 0.19
CA LYS A 39 22.72 -3.91 -0.66
C LYS A 39 21.76 -3.73 -1.82
N ALA A 40 22.11 -4.20 -3.01
CA ALA A 40 21.23 -4.14 -4.19
C ALA A 40 19.83 -4.71 -3.89
N ILE A 41 18.80 -4.12 -4.51
CA ILE A 41 17.42 -4.57 -4.35
C ILE A 41 17.27 -5.91 -5.07
N ASP A 42 16.89 -6.95 -4.34
CA ASP A 42 16.55 -8.24 -4.94
C ASP A 42 15.23 -8.14 -5.70
N MET A 43 15.24 -8.61 -6.94
CA MET A 43 14.09 -8.64 -7.86
C MET A 43 13.66 -10.07 -8.19
N ALA A 44 14.22 -11.07 -7.50
CA ALA A 44 13.79 -12.46 -7.63
C ALA A 44 12.29 -12.58 -7.34
N GLU A 45 11.61 -13.44 -8.11
CA GLU A 45 10.18 -13.70 -8.01
C GLU A 45 9.94 -14.87 -7.06
N SER A 46 8.91 -14.77 -6.22
CA SER A 46 8.34 -15.91 -5.47
C SER A 46 7.20 -16.54 -6.24
N ASP A 47 6.89 -17.78 -5.89
CA ASP A 47 5.74 -18.51 -6.47
C ASP A 47 4.43 -17.73 -6.31
N GLY A 48 3.69 -17.56 -7.40
CA GLY A 48 2.36 -16.96 -7.38
C GLY A 48 1.87 -16.50 -8.76
N THR A 49 0.57 -16.25 -8.86
CA THR A 49 -0.07 -15.82 -10.12
C THR A 49 0.26 -14.37 -10.50
N THR A 50 0.73 -13.55 -9.55
CA THR A 50 0.86 -12.08 -9.69
C THR A 50 2.29 -11.60 -9.49
N MET A 51 3.28 -12.24 -10.13
CA MET A 51 4.73 -11.97 -10.03
C MET A 51 5.18 -11.33 -8.70
N PRO A 52 4.90 -11.97 -7.54
CA PRO A 52 5.28 -11.41 -6.26
C PRO A 52 6.81 -11.44 -6.12
N LYS A 53 7.39 -10.44 -5.44
CA LYS A 53 8.82 -10.47 -5.10
C LYS A 53 9.08 -11.52 -4.01
N ALA A 54 10.18 -12.27 -4.16
CA ALA A 54 10.64 -13.24 -3.18
C ALA A 54 10.96 -12.61 -1.82
N ILE A 55 11.46 -11.37 -1.84
CA ILE A 55 11.68 -10.55 -0.66
C ILE A 55 10.88 -9.27 -0.83
N ALA A 56 10.04 -8.95 0.17
CA ALA A 56 9.24 -7.73 0.17
C ALA A 56 10.13 -6.50 -0.03
N LEU A 57 9.70 -5.58 -0.90
CA LEU A 57 10.43 -4.34 -1.14
C LEU A 57 10.18 -3.38 0.03
N GLU A 58 11.25 -3.02 0.72
CA GLU A 58 11.20 -2.02 1.78
C GLU A 58 11.87 -0.72 1.32
N ALA A 59 11.25 0.41 1.63
CA ALA A 59 11.76 1.73 1.31
C ALA A 59 11.39 2.72 2.41
N ASN A 60 12.28 3.66 2.70
CA ASN A 60 11.97 4.80 3.54
C ASN A 60 11.43 5.93 2.67
N PHE A 61 10.58 6.77 3.24
CA PHE A 61 10.09 7.95 2.55
C PHE A 61 10.01 9.15 3.49
N LYS A 62 10.23 10.34 2.92
CA LYS A 62 10.08 11.63 3.59
C LYS A 62 9.06 12.47 2.82
N VAL A 63 8.15 13.11 3.53
CA VAL A 63 7.19 14.02 2.90
C VAL A 63 7.93 15.24 2.36
N ARG A 64 7.67 15.60 1.11
CA ARG A 64 8.23 16.82 0.52
C ARG A 64 7.67 18.06 1.22
N PRO A 65 8.48 19.11 1.47
CA PRO A 65 8.03 20.29 2.23
C PRO A 65 6.75 20.94 1.68
N VAL A 66 6.58 20.94 0.36
CA VAL A 66 5.39 21.50 -0.33
C VAL A 66 4.11 20.79 0.11
N MET A 67 4.17 19.49 0.40
CA MET A 67 3.02 18.67 0.76
C MET A 67 2.77 18.53 2.27
N ASN A 68 3.71 18.98 3.12
CA ASN A 68 3.60 18.84 4.58
C ASN A 68 2.27 19.38 5.14
N LYS A 69 1.84 20.57 4.72
CA LYS A 69 0.60 21.19 5.23
C LYS A 69 -0.66 20.44 4.83
N VAL A 70 -0.64 19.77 3.69
CA VAL A 70 -1.79 19.01 3.16
C VAL A 70 -1.85 17.65 3.86
N LEU A 71 -0.72 16.95 3.89
CA LEU A 71 -0.62 15.61 4.47
C LEU A 71 -0.76 15.62 5.99
N SER A 72 -0.27 16.64 6.69
CA SER A 72 -0.43 16.72 8.15
C SER A 72 -1.91 16.74 8.55
N LYS A 73 -2.73 17.56 7.89
CA LYS A 73 -4.19 17.61 8.13
C LYS A 73 -4.86 16.25 7.92
N PHE A 74 -4.43 15.53 6.87
CA PHE A 74 -4.98 14.23 6.54
C PHE A 74 -4.58 13.18 7.57
N VAL A 75 -3.30 13.14 7.95
CA VAL A 75 -2.76 12.23 8.96
C VAL A 75 -3.37 12.52 10.33
N ASP A 76 -3.55 13.78 10.70
CA ASP A 76 -4.19 14.19 11.95
C ASP A 76 -5.65 13.75 11.99
N ASN A 77 -6.40 13.93 10.90
CA ASN A 77 -7.77 13.46 10.81
C ASN A 77 -7.87 11.93 10.85
N ALA A 78 -7.03 11.22 10.09
CA ALA A 78 -6.97 9.75 10.11
C ALA A 78 -6.59 9.22 11.50
N ARG A 79 -5.65 9.89 12.20
CA ARG A 79 -5.27 9.54 13.57
C ARG A 79 -6.42 9.78 14.55
N LEU A 80 -7.21 10.84 14.36
CA LEU A 80 -8.42 11.08 15.16
C LEU A 80 -9.49 10.02 14.90
N GLU A 81 -9.73 9.65 13.65
CA GLU A 81 -10.67 8.58 13.27
C GLU A 81 -10.25 7.24 13.85
N LEU A 82 -8.97 6.87 13.75
CA LEU A 82 -8.44 5.65 14.37
C LEU A 82 -8.56 5.68 15.89
N LYS A 83 -8.28 6.82 16.55
CA LYS A 83 -8.49 6.95 18.01
C LYS A 83 -9.96 6.78 18.39
N ASN A 84 -10.87 7.29 17.57
CA ASN A 84 -12.31 7.16 17.79
C ASN A 84 -12.81 5.73 17.56
N GLN A 85 -12.23 5.00 16.59
CA GLN A 85 -12.54 3.59 16.32
C GLN A 85 -11.92 2.65 17.37
N ILE A 86 -10.66 2.83 17.74
CA ILE A 86 -9.98 2.04 18.80
C ILE A 86 -10.59 2.33 20.18
N GLY A 87 -11.13 3.54 20.40
CA GLY A 87 -11.92 3.86 21.58
C GLY A 87 -13.28 3.15 21.65
N GLN A 88 -13.74 2.54 20.55
CA GLN A 88 -15.02 1.80 20.44
C GLN A 88 -14.82 0.28 20.31
N GLU A 89 -13.67 -0.20 19.80
CA GLU A 89 -13.32 -1.62 19.81
C GLU A 89 -12.88 -2.05 21.21
N LYS A 90 -13.84 -2.55 22.00
CA LYS A 90 -13.54 -3.49 23.10
C LYS A 90 -12.60 -4.55 22.54
N LEU A 91 -11.37 -4.58 23.05
CA LEU A 91 -10.40 -5.62 22.78
C LEU A 91 -11.09 -6.98 22.88
N ILE A 92 -11.03 -7.77 21.81
CA ILE A 92 -11.13 -9.22 21.94
C ILE A 92 -9.88 -9.61 22.73
N ASP A 93 -10.03 -9.81 24.04
CA ASP A 93 -8.95 -10.33 24.87
C ASP A 93 -8.49 -11.68 24.28
N LYS A 94 -7.19 -11.97 24.37
CA LYS A 94 -6.59 -13.23 23.87
C LYS A 94 -7.33 -14.51 24.33
N LEU A 95 -8.18 -14.43 25.36
CA LEU A 95 -9.05 -15.51 25.82
C LEU A 95 -10.26 -15.80 24.90
N ASP A 96 -10.74 -14.85 24.10
CA ASP A 96 -11.91 -15.06 23.22
C ASP A 96 -11.56 -15.75 21.90
N VAL A 97 -10.29 -15.72 21.48
CA VAL A 97 -9.80 -16.51 20.33
C VAL A 97 -9.94 -18.01 20.59
N SER A 98 -9.81 -18.43 21.86
CA SER A 98 -9.94 -19.84 22.27
C SER A 98 -11.40 -20.33 22.36
N LYS A 99 -12.39 -19.46 22.10
CA LYS A 99 -13.83 -19.80 22.12
C LYS A 99 -14.47 -19.79 20.73
N LEU A 100 -13.68 -19.55 19.68
CA LEU A 100 -14.16 -19.64 18.31
C LEU A 100 -14.22 -21.11 17.92
N HIS A 101 -15.43 -21.65 17.78
CA HIS A 101 -15.72 -23.06 17.45
C HIS A 101 -15.35 -23.44 15.99
N TYR A 102 -14.41 -22.73 15.38
CA TYR A 102 -14.00 -22.86 13.98
C TYR A 102 -12.47 -22.81 13.79
N LEU A 103 -11.71 -22.83 14.87
CA LEU A 103 -10.31 -23.29 14.94
C LEU A 103 -10.24 -24.51 15.85
#